data_AF-A0A2N7Q3Y5-F1
#
_entry.id   AF-A0A2N7Q3Y5-F1
#
_cell.length_a   1.000
_cell.length_b   1.000
_cell.length_c   1.000
_cell.angle_alpha   90.00
_cell.angle_beta   90.00
_cell.angle_gamma   90.00
#
_symmetry.space_group_name_H-M   'P 1'
#
loop_
_entity.id
_entity.type
_entity.pdbx_description
1 polymer ?
#
loop_
_entity_poly.entity_id
_entity_poly.type
_entity_poly.pdbx_seq_one_letter_code
_entity_poly.pdbx_strand_id
1 'polypeptide(L)' 'MKNLPIGIQTFSKIIEDNYYYVDKTMFVKKLQNGGYYFLSRPR' A
#
# COMPACT_ATOMS: atom_id res chain seq x y z
N MET A 1 -3.06 -17.60 11.53
CA MET A 1 -3.63 -16.41 10.85
C MET A 1 -2.64 -15.27 11.04
N LYS A 2 -2.26 -14.51 9.99
CA LYS A 2 -1.38 -13.35 10.15
C LYS A 2 -2.19 -12.09 10.49
N ASN A 3 -1.56 -11.10 11.10
CA ASN A 3 -2.22 -9.81 11.36
C ASN A 3 -2.18 -8.93 10.10
N LEU A 4 -3.12 -7.99 10.00
CA LEU A 4 -3.06 -6.94 8.99
C LEU A 4 -2.09 -5.83 9.45
N PRO A 5 -1.29 -5.24 8.55
CA PRO A 5 -0.30 -4.22 8.90
C PRO A 5 -0.95 -2.83 9.08
N ILE A 6 -2.03 -2.74 9.85
CA ILE A 6 -2.76 -1.50 10.08
C ILE A 6 -1.90 -0.57 10.93
N GLY A 7 -1.62 0.65 10.43
CA GLY A 7 -0.77 1.63 11.12
C GLY A 7 0.74 1.36 10.98
N ILE A 8 1.16 0.26 10.35
CA ILE A 8 2.57 -0.02 10.09
C ILE A 8 2.94 0.58 8.74
N GLN A 9 3.77 1.62 8.77
CA GLN A 9 4.24 2.30 7.54
C GLN A 9 5.59 1.80 7.05
N THR A 10 6.29 1.01 7.85
CA THR A 10 7.63 0.50 7.53
C THR A 10 7.54 -0.92 6.96
N PHE A 11 8.10 -1.12 5.77
CA PHE A 11 8.07 -2.42 5.10
C PHE A 11 8.86 -3.51 5.84
N SER A 12 10.01 -3.17 6.45
CA SER A 12 10.80 -4.15 7.21
C SER A 12 10.02 -4.78 8.36
N LYS A 13 9.26 -3.98 9.13
CA LYS A 13 8.38 -4.47 10.21
C LYS A 13 7.33 -5.45 9.70
N ILE A 14 6.76 -5.23 8.51
CA ILE A 14 5.79 -6.15 7.92
C ILE A 14 6.41 -7.53 7.69
N ILE A 15 7.69 -7.57 7.27
CA ILE A 15 8.43 -8.82 7.02
C ILE A 15 8.84 -9.47 8.35
N GLU A 16 9.53 -8.71 9.21
CA GLU A 16 10.11 -9.19 10.47
C GLU A 16 9.04 -9.75 11.41
N ASP A 17 7.91 -9.06 11.55
CA ASP A 17 6.81 -9.46 12.43
C ASP A 17 5.77 -10.35 11.72
N ASN A 18 6.07 -10.81 10.48
CA ASN A 18 5.26 -11.76 9.71
C ASN A 18 3.78 -11.34 9.51
N TYR A 19 3.56 -10.06 9.19
CA TYR A 19 2.24 -9.54 8.82
C TYR A 19 1.82 -9.97 7.40
N TYR A 20 0.55 -9.77 7.06
CA TYR A 20 0.11 -9.88 5.68
C TYR A 20 0.69 -8.74 4.83
N TYR A 21 1.25 -9.09 3.68
CA TYR A 21 1.57 -8.12 2.62
C TYR A 21 0.36 -7.95 1.70
N VAL A 22 -0.04 -6.71 1.44
CA VAL A 22 -1.14 -6.37 0.53
C VAL A 22 -0.55 -5.72 -0.72
N ASP A 23 -0.47 -6.48 -1.80
CA ASP A 23 -0.04 -5.95 -3.10
C ASP A 23 -1.10 -5.02 -3.68
N LYS A 24 -0.71 -3.78 -3.96
CA LYS A 24 -1.57 -2.73 -4.55
C LYS A 24 -1.12 -2.33 -5.96
N THR A 25 -0.14 -3.02 -6.53
CA THR A 25 0.45 -2.72 -7.85
C THR A 25 -0.60 -2.70 -8.96
N MET A 26 -1.61 -3.57 -8.86
CA MET A 26 -2.75 -3.61 -9.80
C MET A 26 -3.49 -2.27 -9.92
N PHE A 27 -3.55 -1.46 -8.86
CA PHE A 27 -4.19 -0.15 -8.91
C PHE A 27 -3.33 0.89 -9.65
N VAL A 28 -2.01 0.79 -9.55
CA VAL A 28 -1.08 1.64 -10.31
C VAL A 28 -1.29 1.46 -11.81
N LYS A 29 -1.49 0.22 -12.26
CA LYS A 29 -1.78 -0.06 -13.68
C LYS A 29 -3.07 0.61 -14.15
N LYS A 30 -4.10 0.66 -13.30
CA LYS A 30 -5.36 1.37 -13.60
C LYS A 30 -5.16 2.88 -13.70
N LEU A 31 -4.29 3.45 -12.85
CA LEU A 31 -3.95 4.87 -12.90
C LEU A 31 -3.14 5.23 -14.15
N GLN A 32 -2.34 4.30 -14.70
CA GLN A 32 -1.56 4.56 -15.91
C GLN A 32 -2.43 4.92 -17.13
N ASN A 33 -3.68 4.44 -17.19
CA ASN A 33 -4.58 4.67 -18.32
C ASN A 33 -5.33 6.01 -18.25
N GLY A 34 -5.19 6.78 -17.17
CA GLY A 34 -5.79 8.12 -17.09
C GLY A 34 -4.79 9.24 -17.30
N GLY A 35 -5.31 10.46 -17.38
CA GLY A 35 -4.51 11.69 -17.51
C GLY A 35 -3.93 12.16 -16.17
N TYR A 36 -4.11 13.44 -15.87
CA TYR A 36 -3.60 14.02 -14.63
C TYR A 36 -4.45 13.65 -13.41
N TYR A 37 -3.81 13.05 -12.40
CA TYR A 37 -4.43 12.76 -11.11
C TYR A 37 -3.96 13.75 -10.05
N PHE A 38 -4.90 14.45 -9.42
CA PHE A 38 -4.61 15.25 -8.23
C PHE A 38 -4.82 14.36 -7.00
N LEU A 39 -3.72 13.81 -6.45
CA LEU A 39 -3.77 13.06 -5.20
C LEU A 39 -3.72 14.06 -4.05
N SER A 40 -4.88 14.38 -3.48
CA SER A 40 -4.92 15.17 -2.26
C SER A 40 -4.07 14.45 -1.21
N ARG A 41 -3.10 15.16 -0.64
CA ARG A 41 -2.37 14.69 0.54
C ARG A 41 -3.09 15.31 1.75
N PRO A 42 -3.94 14.57 2.46
CA PRO A 42 -4.40 15.03 3.76
C PRO A 42 -3.15 15.13 4.64
N ARG A 43 -2.90 16.31 5.20
CA ARG A 43 -1.95 16.45 6.30
C ARG A 43 -2.66 16.12 7.61
#